data_AF-A0A537Z4F7-F1
#
_entry.id   AF-A0A537Z4F7-F1
#
_cell.length_a   1.000
_cell.length_b   1.000
_cell.length_c   1.000
_cell.angle_alpha   90.00
_cell.angle_beta   90.00
_cell.angle_gamma   90.00
#
_symmetry.space_group_name_H-M   'P 1'
#
loop_
_entity.id
_entity.type
_entity.pdbx_description
1 polymer ?
#
loop_
_entity_poly.entity_id
_entity_poly.type
_entity_poly.pdbx_seq_one_letter_code
_entity_poly.pdbx_strand_id
1 'polypeptide(L)'
;MKQLVVVAVVAFAVVGCGTVGTRDAVRAPLTELEPAPPIVAVDEAPPDDILWFLHMDTSSTSDGQGGGIHEYCGTDELDPPANSEESCPPMTPEQEAQAREQEKAWVDAVSPAPDSPPRTIANLSLSDGGSVLLIVWHNAVGELCTDVEEESPDGSGGGGGPGGPCVPGNPACGEICVESGGDGNVDETRYTLTGFVPSEADSVRVTLAGGAAKGYPLNGPVVEGTTLRVLMLELGHRDWRRVEVFRGQELIAAEDLPAAMVSFEDCEEKAGPMPMPSSEDDPALKAYEQTLDECLRETMPERDLFGVPVVSAP
;
A
#
# COMPACT_ATOMS: atom_id res chain seq x y z
N MET A 1 -36.99 42.34 -19.13
CA MET A 1 -36.20 42.23 -20.38
C MET A 1 -35.14 41.16 -20.12
N LYS A 2 -35.42 39.87 -20.29
CA LYS A 2 -35.17 39.06 -21.50
C LYS A 2 -33.89 39.45 -22.24
N GLN A 3 -32.83 38.67 -22.02
CA GLN A 3 -32.01 38.14 -23.11
C GLN A 3 -31.36 36.83 -22.64
N LEU A 4 -31.90 35.72 -23.17
CA LEU A 4 -31.20 34.45 -23.30
C LEU A 4 -30.02 34.67 -24.23
N VAL A 5 -28.82 34.27 -23.83
CA VAL A 5 -27.72 34.01 -24.76
C VAL A 5 -27.47 32.51 -24.75
N VAL A 6 -27.97 31.88 -25.82
CA VAL A 6 -27.63 30.53 -26.23
C VAL A 6 -26.25 30.60 -26.86
N VAL A 7 -25.25 29.94 -26.25
CA VAL A 7 -23.99 29.61 -26.94
C VAL A 7 -24.01 28.12 -27.16
N ALA A 8 -24.19 27.74 -28.42
CA ALA A 8 -24.09 26.37 -28.90
C ALA A 8 -22.63 25.99 -29.11
N VAL A 9 -22.25 24.87 -28.50
CA VAL A 9 -21.38 23.78 -29.00
C VAL A 9 -20.23 24.16 -29.93
N VAL A 10 -19.00 23.99 -29.43
CA VAL A 10 -17.90 23.43 -30.23
C VAL A 10 -17.41 22.18 -29.51
N ALA A 11 -17.97 21.04 -29.89
CA ALA A 11 -17.40 19.75 -29.61
C ALA A 11 -16.13 19.61 -30.46
N PHE A 12 -14.96 19.73 -29.83
CA PHE A 12 -13.72 19.27 -30.45
C PHE A 12 -13.67 17.75 -30.35
N ALA A 13 -14.25 17.10 -31.37
CA ALA A 13 -13.85 15.77 -31.77
C ALA A 13 -12.42 15.86 -32.30
N VAL A 14 -11.43 15.75 -31.41
CA VAL A 14 -10.09 15.35 -31.84
C VAL A 14 -10.19 13.85 -32.08
N VAL A 15 -10.53 13.50 -33.33
CA VAL A 15 -10.24 12.20 -33.91
C VAL A 15 -8.72 12.11 -34.02
N GLY A 16 -8.08 11.85 -32.89
CA GLY A 16 -6.76 11.27 -32.87
C GLY A 16 -6.94 9.80 -33.24
N CYS A 17 -6.73 9.47 -34.51
CA CYS A 17 -6.24 8.14 -34.87
C CYS A 17 -4.83 8.00 -34.27
N GLY A 18 -4.76 7.93 -32.94
CA GLY A 18 -3.67 7.25 -32.27
C GLY A 18 -3.85 5.80 -32.64
N THR A 19 -3.02 5.32 -33.55
CA THR A 19 -2.73 3.90 -33.67
C THR A 19 -2.56 3.37 -32.25
N VAL A 20 -3.55 2.60 -31.80
CA VAL A 20 -3.39 1.65 -30.71
C VAL A 20 -2.25 0.78 -31.19
N GLY A 21 -1.04 1.13 -30.76
CA GLY A 21 0.10 0.26 -30.86
C GLY A 21 -0.25 -0.89 -29.93
N THR A 22 -0.92 -1.89 -30.47
CA THR A 22 -0.95 -3.25 -29.94
C THR A 22 0.48 -3.74 -29.92
N ARG A 23 1.26 -3.29 -28.94
CA ARG A 23 2.23 -4.15 -28.29
C ARG A 23 1.48 -4.95 -27.22
N ASP A 24 0.45 -5.68 -27.68
CA ASP A 24 0.32 -7.05 -27.23
C ASP A 24 1.58 -7.75 -27.72
N ALA A 25 2.66 -7.61 -26.94
CA ALA A 25 3.57 -8.73 -26.85
C ALA A 25 2.65 -9.90 -26.52
N VAL A 26 2.47 -10.83 -27.45
CA VAL A 26 1.80 -12.10 -27.24
C VAL A 26 2.55 -12.74 -26.08
N ARG A 27 2.10 -12.44 -24.86
CA ARG A 27 2.74 -12.82 -23.61
C ARG A 27 2.48 -14.31 -23.55
N ALA A 28 3.56 -15.09 -23.49
CA ALA A 28 3.50 -16.53 -23.61
C ALA A 28 2.37 -17.09 -22.72
N PRO A 29 1.58 -18.06 -23.21
CA PRO A 29 0.56 -18.70 -22.39
C PRO A 29 1.20 -19.21 -21.09
N LEU A 30 0.48 -19.09 -19.97
CA LEU A 30 0.83 -19.70 -18.68
C LEU A 30 0.97 -21.21 -18.91
N THR A 31 2.17 -21.65 -19.25
CA THR A 31 2.45 -23.02 -19.71
C THR A 31 2.98 -23.87 -18.56
N GLU A 32 3.44 -23.22 -17.49
CA GLU A 32 3.86 -23.85 -16.25
C GLU A 32 3.53 -22.87 -15.11
N LEU A 33 2.71 -23.31 -14.17
CA LEU A 33 2.48 -22.59 -12.92
C LEU A 33 3.48 -23.11 -11.88
N GLU A 34 3.97 -22.20 -11.05
CA GLU A 34 4.64 -22.55 -9.81
C GLU A 34 3.67 -23.36 -8.91
N PRO A 35 4.21 -24.14 -7.96
CA PRO A 35 3.39 -24.76 -6.93
C PRO A 35 2.47 -23.74 -6.25
N ALA A 36 1.30 -24.21 -5.82
CA ALA A 36 0.38 -23.37 -5.07
C ALA A 36 1.09 -22.81 -3.83
N PRO A 37 0.97 -21.50 -3.56
CA PRO A 37 1.46 -20.91 -2.33
C PRO A 37 0.87 -21.65 -1.12
N PRO A 38 1.64 -21.82 -0.02
CA PRO A 38 1.20 -22.56 1.16
C PRO A 38 0.22 -21.74 2.02
N ILE A 39 -0.84 -21.23 1.39
CA ILE A 39 -1.92 -20.50 2.05
C ILE A 39 -2.85 -21.49 2.73
N VAL A 40 -3.13 -21.25 4.00
CA VAL A 40 -4.15 -21.97 4.77
C VAL A 40 -5.28 -21.01 5.07
N ALA A 41 -6.50 -21.41 4.73
CA ALA A 41 -7.70 -20.71 5.17
C ALA A 41 -7.89 -20.96 6.67
N VAL A 42 -8.03 -19.88 7.43
CA VAL A 42 -8.26 -19.90 8.88
C VAL A 42 -9.51 -19.06 9.19
N ASP A 43 -10.01 -19.20 10.41
CA ASP A 43 -11.09 -18.37 10.94
C ASP A 43 -10.89 -18.26 12.45
N GLU A 44 -9.95 -17.40 12.82
CA GLU A 44 -9.47 -17.25 14.19
C GLU A 44 -9.49 -15.78 14.61
N ALA A 45 -9.46 -15.53 15.92
CA ALA A 45 -9.23 -14.17 16.39
C ALA A 45 -7.78 -13.78 16.02
N PRO A 46 -7.52 -12.51 15.66
CA PRO A 46 -6.15 -12.06 15.46
C PRO A 46 -5.37 -12.17 16.78
N PRO A 47 -4.04 -12.30 16.71
CA PRO A 47 -3.17 -12.11 17.87
C PRO A 47 -3.49 -10.82 18.66
N ASP A 48 -3.33 -10.90 19.99
CA ASP A 48 -3.85 -9.92 20.97
C ASP A 48 -3.23 -8.50 20.80
N ASP A 49 -2.08 -8.40 20.15
CA ASP A 49 -1.28 -7.20 19.94
C ASP A 49 -1.54 -6.49 18.60
N ILE A 50 -2.19 -7.14 17.64
CA ILE A 50 -2.30 -6.61 16.27
C ILE A 50 -3.28 -5.44 16.18
N LEU A 51 -4.32 -5.43 17.02
CA LEU A 51 -5.29 -4.34 17.05
C LEU A 51 -4.84 -3.16 17.91
N TRP A 52 -3.55 -3.02 18.22
CA TRP A 52 -3.03 -1.91 19.02
C TRP A 52 -3.43 -0.54 18.44
N PHE A 53 -3.54 -0.41 17.11
CA PHE A 53 -4.01 0.81 16.45
C PHE A 53 -5.47 1.14 16.82
N LEU A 54 -6.34 0.15 17.02
CA LEU A 54 -7.71 0.36 17.54
C LEU A 54 -7.74 0.73 19.03
N HIS A 55 -6.65 0.46 19.77
CA HIS A 55 -6.58 0.72 21.21
C HIS A 55 -5.98 2.09 21.54
N MET A 56 -5.20 2.69 20.63
CA MET A 56 -4.56 4.00 20.82
C MET A 56 -5.55 5.14 21.13
N ASP A 57 -6.81 5.03 20.72
CA ASP A 57 -7.82 6.07 20.94
C ASP A 57 -8.60 5.98 22.27
N THR A 58 -8.55 4.84 22.97
CA THR A 58 -9.35 4.70 24.21
C THR A 58 -8.60 5.13 25.47
N SER A 59 -7.29 5.37 25.39
CA SER A 59 -6.46 5.79 26.52
C SER A 59 -5.75 7.13 26.28
N SER A 60 -6.47 8.16 25.85
CA SER A 60 -5.95 9.54 25.91
C SER A 60 -5.92 10.06 27.36
N THR A 61 -5.10 9.45 28.23
CA THR A 61 -4.78 10.03 29.56
C THR A 61 -3.36 9.79 30.06
N SER A 62 -2.44 9.18 29.31
CA SER A 62 -1.06 9.07 29.80
C SER A 62 -0.03 9.19 28.68
N ASP A 63 0.64 10.34 28.69
CA ASP A 63 2.06 10.50 28.42
C ASP A 63 2.59 9.89 27.10
N GLY A 64 2.30 10.57 25.99
CA GLY A 64 3.34 10.90 25.01
C GLY A 64 3.78 9.86 23.98
N GLN A 65 3.02 8.80 23.72
CA GLN A 65 3.35 7.81 22.67
C GLN A 65 2.12 7.37 21.83
N GLY A 66 1.19 8.28 21.57
CA GLY A 66 0.01 8.03 20.72
C GLY A 66 0.25 8.49 19.29
N GLY A 67 0.47 7.54 18.37
CA GLY A 67 0.90 7.76 16.99
C GLY A 67 -0.09 8.43 16.03
N GLY A 68 -1.27 8.88 16.46
CA GLY A 68 -2.26 9.53 15.57
C GLY A 68 -2.02 11.04 15.33
N ILE A 69 -1.21 11.69 16.17
CA ILE A 69 -1.02 13.15 16.15
C ILE A 69 0.41 13.57 15.74
N HIS A 70 1.28 12.61 15.38
CA HIS A 70 2.69 12.87 15.06
C HIS A 70 2.96 13.08 13.55
N GLU A 71 2.00 12.85 12.66
CA GLU A 71 2.20 13.01 11.21
C GLU A 71 2.34 14.47 10.71
N TYR A 72 2.23 15.46 11.60
CA TYR A 72 2.54 16.85 11.25
C TYR A 72 4.03 17.24 11.40
N CYS A 73 4.91 16.28 11.70
CA CYS A 73 6.35 16.43 11.53
C CYS A 73 6.90 15.18 10.82
N GLY A 74 6.99 15.24 9.49
CA GLY A 74 7.75 14.25 8.74
C GLY A 74 9.24 14.41 9.01
N THR A 75 9.73 13.76 10.05
CA THR A 75 11.13 13.34 10.20
C THR A 75 11.14 12.07 11.05
N ASP A 76 11.47 10.94 10.44
CA ASP A 76 11.82 9.67 11.09
C ASP A 76 13.13 9.79 11.90
N GLU A 77 13.21 10.75 12.82
CA GLU A 77 14.38 10.94 13.66
C GLU A 77 14.10 10.34 15.04
N LEU A 78 14.38 9.04 15.15
CA LEU A 78 14.57 8.37 16.43
C LEU A 78 15.77 9.01 17.13
N ASP A 79 15.47 9.80 18.17
CA ASP A 79 16.35 10.58 19.04
C ASP A 79 16.94 11.88 18.45
N PRO A 80 16.33 13.06 18.70
CA PRO A 80 16.99 14.31 18.39
C PRO A 80 18.26 14.47 19.24
N PRO A 81 19.38 14.95 18.68
CA PRO A 81 20.55 15.30 19.48
C PRO A 81 20.15 16.35 20.51
N ALA A 82 20.70 16.24 21.71
CA ALA A 82 20.30 16.97 22.93
C ALA A 82 20.34 18.52 22.86
N ASN A 83 20.51 19.14 21.69
CA ASN A 83 20.58 20.58 21.49
C ASN A 83 19.95 21.11 20.16
N SER A 84 19.01 20.43 19.50
CA SER A 84 18.25 21.03 18.38
C SER A 84 16.99 21.75 18.88
N GLU A 85 17.05 23.09 18.96
CA GLU A 85 15.89 23.96 19.18
C GLU A 85 15.02 24.12 17.92
N GLU A 86 15.12 23.24 16.93
CA GLU A 86 14.07 23.04 15.91
C GLU A 86 13.06 22.02 16.42
N SER A 87 12.57 22.30 17.62
CA SER A 87 11.41 21.63 18.19
C SER A 87 10.24 21.94 17.27
N CYS A 88 9.56 20.90 16.75
CA CYS A 88 8.26 21.04 16.10
C CYS A 88 7.45 22.11 16.85
N PRO A 89 7.17 23.28 16.23
CA PRO A 89 6.48 24.34 16.93
C PRO A 89 5.17 23.74 17.43
N PRO A 90 4.81 23.97 18.71
CA PRO A 90 3.59 23.39 19.25
C PRO A 90 2.44 23.78 18.34
N MET A 91 1.65 22.78 17.92
CA MET A 91 0.52 23.00 17.03
C MET A 91 -0.34 24.14 17.58
N THR A 92 -0.82 25.00 16.69
CA THR A 92 -1.82 25.97 17.09
C THR A 92 -3.08 25.22 17.57
N PRO A 93 -3.88 25.80 18.48
CA PRO A 93 -5.12 25.14 18.92
C PRO A 93 -6.08 24.78 17.78
N GLU A 94 -6.03 25.50 16.66
CA GLU A 94 -6.79 25.19 15.44
C GLU A 94 -6.26 23.94 14.74
N GLN A 95 -4.94 23.79 14.62
CA GLN A 95 -4.30 22.59 14.06
C GLN A 95 -4.53 21.37 14.95
N GLU A 96 -4.45 21.51 16.27
CA GLU A 96 -4.77 20.42 17.20
C GLU A 96 -6.23 19.98 17.09
N ALA A 97 -7.16 20.95 16.97
CA ALA A 97 -8.57 20.64 16.78
C ALA A 97 -8.82 19.93 15.45
N GLN A 98 -8.16 20.37 14.38
CA GLN A 98 -8.25 19.75 13.06
C GLN A 98 -7.66 18.34 13.05
N ALA A 99 -6.50 18.12 13.67
CA ALA A 99 -5.88 16.82 13.78
C ALA A 99 -6.77 15.83 14.54
N ARG A 100 -7.36 16.26 15.68
CA ARG A 100 -8.32 15.44 16.43
C ARG A 100 -9.58 15.10 15.64
N GLU A 101 -10.06 16.03 14.81
CA GLU A 101 -11.22 15.78 13.94
C GLU A 101 -10.88 14.76 12.85
N GLN A 102 -9.69 14.88 12.24
CA GLN A 102 -9.19 13.93 11.24
C GLN A 102 -8.96 12.55 11.83
N GLU A 103 -8.27 12.45 12.97
CA GLU A 103 -8.05 11.23 13.73
C GLU A 103 -9.38 10.57 14.07
N LYS A 104 -10.32 11.31 14.65
CA LYS A 104 -11.65 10.78 14.94
C LYS A 104 -12.37 10.25 13.69
N ALA A 105 -12.32 11.00 12.58
CA ALA A 105 -12.97 10.60 11.34
C ALA A 105 -12.34 9.33 10.76
N TRP A 106 -11.01 9.21 10.84
CA TRP A 106 -10.28 8.02 10.40
C TRP A 106 -10.63 6.81 11.26
N VAL A 107 -10.61 6.96 12.60
CA VAL A 107 -10.95 5.90 13.55
C VAL A 107 -12.38 5.44 13.36
N ASP A 108 -13.32 6.36 13.23
CA ASP A 108 -14.73 6.04 12.96
C ASP A 108 -14.89 5.29 11.63
N ALA A 109 -14.03 5.55 10.63
CA ALA A 109 -14.07 4.90 9.32
C ALA A 109 -13.47 3.49 9.33
N VAL A 110 -12.39 3.25 10.08
CA VAL A 110 -11.72 1.95 10.13
C VAL A 110 -12.17 1.05 11.27
N SER A 111 -12.91 1.57 12.26
CA SER A 111 -13.34 0.78 13.42
C SER A 111 -14.27 -0.38 13.03
N PRO A 112 -14.08 -1.58 13.62
CA PRO A 112 -14.96 -2.71 13.37
C PRO A 112 -16.42 -2.47 13.77
N ALA A 113 -17.34 -2.97 12.95
CA ALA A 113 -18.74 -3.05 13.33
C ALA A 113 -18.94 -4.04 14.49
N PRO A 114 -19.93 -3.82 15.40
CA PRO A 114 -20.15 -4.69 16.55
C PRO A 114 -20.38 -6.17 16.22
N ASP A 115 -20.91 -6.48 15.04
CA ASP A 115 -21.18 -7.83 14.53
C ASP A 115 -20.12 -8.35 13.55
N SER A 116 -19.08 -7.55 13.27
CA SER A 116 -17.94 -7.92 12.44
C SER A 116 -16.63 -7.65 13.19
N PRO A 117 -16.31 -8.43 14.25
CA PRO A 117 -15.01 -8.32 14.88
C PRO A 117 -13.91 -8.73 13.88
N PRO A 118 -12.68 -8.21 14.01
CA PRO A 118 -11.54 -8.65 13.21
C PRO A 118 -11.32 -10.16 13.30
N ARG A 119 -11.05 -10.78 12.14
CA ARG A 119 -10.78 -12.21 12.00
C ARG A 119 -9.59 -12.42 11.09
N THR A 120 -8.65 -13.27 11.50
CA THR A 120 -7.66 -13.81 10.59
C THR A 120 -8.34 -14.82 9.67
N ILE A 121 -8.28 -14.59 8.36
CA ILE A 121 -8.94 -15.44 7.35
C ILE A 121 -7.96 -16.26 6.52
N ALA A 122 -6.69 -15.88 6.49
CA ALA A 122 -5.66 -16.61 5.78
C ALA A 122 -4.30 -16.47 6.47
N ASN A 123 -3.50 -17.53 6.39
CA ASN A 123 -2.10 -17.56 6.81
C ASN A 123 -1.24 -18.07 5.64
N LEU A 124 -0.19 -17.35 5.30
CA LEU A 124 0.87 -17.77 4.40
C LEU A 124 2.11 -18.15 5.21
N SER A 125 2.54 -19.41 5.15
CA SER A 125 3.84 -19.81 5.71
C SER A 125 4.99 -19.37 4.80
N LEU A 126 6.00 -18.72 5.38
CA LEU A 126 7.17 -18.23 4.67
C LEU A 126 8.33 -19.24 4.71
N SER A 127 9.25 -19.12 3.75
CA SER A 127 10.35 -20.09 3.57
C SER A 127 11.37 -20.19 4.71
N ASP A 128 11.48 -19.15 5.54
CA ASP A 128 12.35 -19.08 6.73
C ASP A 128 11.67 -19.59 8.02
N GLY A 129 10.39 -19.93 7.95
CA GLY A 129 9.58 -20.35 9.09
C GLY A 129 8.75 -19.23 9.72
N GLY A 130 8.78 -18.01 9.18
CA GLY A 130 7.85 -16.93 9.52
C GLY A 130 6.47 -17.15 8.89
N SER A 131 5.56 -16.21 9.10
CA SER A 131 4.23 -16.24 8.51
C SER A 131 3.68 -14.86 8.20
N VAL A 132 2.73 -14.79 7.26
CA VAL A 132 1.92 -13.58 7.00
C VAL A 132 0.47 -13.92 7.30
N LEU A 133 -0.18 -13.07 8.08
CA LEU A 133 -1.59 -13.21 8.45
C LEU A 133 -2.38 -12.11 7.73
N LEU A 134 -3.49 -12.49 7.09
CA LEU A 134 -4.46 -11.53 6.56
C LEU A 134 -5.68 -11.50 7.46
N ILE A 135 -5.92 -10.32 8.03
CA ILE A 135 -7.02 -10.02 8.94
C ILE A 135 -8.04 -9.16 8.21
N VAL A 136 -9.33 -9.44 8.44
CA VAL A 136 -10.42 -8.67 7.85
C VAL A 136 -11.53 -8.38 8.85
N TRP A 137 -12.23 -7.27 8.62
CA TRP A 137 -13.49 -6.94 9.27
C TRP A 137 -14.31 -6.01 8.37
N HIS A 138 -15.56 -5.78 8.73
CA HIS A 138 -16.36 -4.72 8.14
C HIS A 138 -16.48 -3.55 9.11
N ASN A 139 -16.35 -2.32 8.60
CA ASN A 139 -16.62 -1.12 9.38
C ASN A 139 -18.12 -0.90 9.60
N ALA A 140 -18.49 0.14 10.36
CA ALA A 140 -19.88 0.45 10.69
C ALA A 140 -20.80 0.71 9.48
N VAL A 141 -20.24 1.04 8.30
CA VAL A 141 -21.01 1.23 7.05
C VAL A 141 -20.94 0.02 6.12
N GLY A 142 -20.26 -1.06 6.52
CA GLY A 142 -20.18 -2.33 5.80
C GLY A 142 -19.02 -2.41 4.80
N GLU A 143 -18.11 -1.44 4.76
CA GLU A 143 -16.91 -1.53 3.92
C GLU A 143 -15.90 -2.51 4.51
N LEU A 144 -15.23 -3.26 3.63
CA LEU A 144 -14.19 -4.20 4.01
C LEU A 144 -12.95 -3.41 4.45
N CYS A 145 -12.46 -3.74 5.64
CA CYS A 145 -11.17 -3.35 6.15
C CYS A 145 -10.25 -4.57 6.22
N THR A 146 -8.96 -4.31 6.08
CA THR A 146 -7.94 -5.35 6.02
C THR A 146 -6.79 -4.96 6.92
N ASP A 147 -6.02 -5.92 7.39
CA ASP A 147 -4.72 -5.66 8.03
C ASP A 147 -3.84 -6.88 7.72
N VAL A 148 -2.54 -6.62 7.59
CA VAL A 148 -1.53 -7.63 7.28
C VAL A 148 -0.47 -7.59 8.35
N GLU A 149 -0.32 -8.72 9.02
CA GLU A 149 0.72 -8.94 10.01
C GLU A 149 1.78 -9.85 9.41
N GLU A 150 3.05 -9.44 9.50
CA GLU A 150 4.18 -10.31 9.22
C GLU A 150 4.82 -10.74 10.54
N GLU A 151 4.88 -12.05 10.75
CA GLU A 151 5.53 -12.66 11.91
C GLU A 151 6.83 -13.34 11.48
N SER A 152 7.94 -12.89 12.06
CA SER A 152 9.25 -13.50 11.96
C SER A 152 9.32 -14.83 12.75
N PRO A 153 10.26 -15.75 12.45
CA PRO A 153 10.36 -17.05 13.13
C PRO A 153 10.59 -16.99 14.64
N ASP A 154 11.11 -15.86 15.15
CA ASP A 154 11.33 -15.63 16.58
C ASP A 154 10.11 -15.05 17.31
N GLY A 155 9.01 -14.84 16.58
CA GLY A 155 7.76 -14.27 17.09
C GLY A 155 7.80 -12.75 17.20
N SER A 156 8.85 -12.08 16.71
CA SER A 156 8.78 -10.65 16.42
C SER A 156 7.97 -10.44 15.13
N GLY A 157 7.35 -9.28 15.00
CA GLY A 157 6.50 -9.00 13.86
C GLY A 157 5.97 -7.58 13.92
N GLY A 158 5.24 -7.21 12.88
CA GLY A 158 4.55 -5.93 12.84
C GLY A 158 3.45 -5.93 11.79
N GLY A 159 2.41 -5.18 12.09
CA GLY A 159 1.29 -4.91 11.21
C GLY A 159 1.46 -3.61 10.45
N GLY A 160 0.96 -3.58 9.23
CA GLY A 160 0.88 -2.35 8.42
C GLY A 160 -0.21 -1.37 8.87
N GLY A 161 -1.15 -1.85 9.69
CA GLY A 161 -2.34 -1.09 10.07
C GLY A 161 -3.48 -1.29 9.07
N PRO A 162 -4.62 -0.62 9.29
CA PRO A 162 -5.80 -0.88 8.49
C PRO A 162 -5.59 -0.43 7.05
N GLY A 163 -5.90 -1.33 6.13
CA GLY A 163 -5.92 -1.17 4.69
C GLY A 163 -7.31 -1.39 4.09
N GLY A 164 -7.35 -1.40 2.75
CA GLY A 164 -8.55 -1.69 1.98
C GLY A 164 -9.53 -0.51 1.83
N PRO A 165 -10.73 -0.78 1.29
CA PRO A 165 -11.70 0.27 0.93
C PRO A 165 -12.20 1.15 2.09
N CYS A 166 -12.11 0.68 3.34
CA CYS A 166 -12.61 1.44 4.48
C CYS A 166 -11.70 2.61 4.91
N VAL A 167 -10.45 2.65 4.43
CA VAL A 167 -9.47 3.66 4.81
C VAL A 167 -9.68 4.93 3.97
N PRO A 168 -9.98 6.09 4.60
CA PRO A 168 -10.17 7.33 3.87
C PRO A 168 -8.90 7.76 3.13
N GLY A 169 -9.04 8.18 1.87
CA GLY A 169 -7.90 8.66 1.07
C GLY A 169 -7.09 7.56 0.39
N ASN A 170 -7.26 6.29 0.79
CA ASN A 170 -6.78 5.20 -0.03
C ASN A 170 -7.51 5.23 -1.37
N PRO A 171 -6.78 5.15 -2.51
CA PRO A 171 -7.44 5.01 -3.79
C PRO A 171 -8.36 3.81 -3.72
N ALA A 172 -9.61 3.97 -4.18
CA ALA A 172 -10.57 2.88 -4.19
C ALA A 172 -9.93 1.70 -4.93
N CYS A 173 -9.61 0.63 -4.20
CA CYS A 173 -9.09 -0.59 -4.76
C CYS A 173 -10.01 -1.07 -5.88
N GLY A 174 -9.41 -1.44 -7.01
CA GLY A 174 -10.15 -1.94 -8.17
C GLY A 174 -10.59 -3.39 -7.98
N GLU A 175 -10.64 -4.14 -9.08
CA GLU A 175 -10.89 -5.58 -9.04
C GLU A 175 -9.73 -6.37 -8.40
N ILE A 176 -8.54 -5.76 -8.36
CA ILE A 176 -7.35 -6.22 -7.65
C ILE A 176 -7.07 -5.15 -6.57
N CYS A 177 -6.74 -5.61 -5.37
CA CYS A 177 -6.39 -4.79 -4.22
C CYS A 177 -5.24 -5.50 -3.53
N VAL A 178 -4.01 -5.18 -3.89
CA VAL A 178 -2.83 -5.84 -3.35
C VAL A 178 -1.87 -4.83 -2.76
N GLU A 179 -1.22 -5.21 -1.68
CA GLU A 179 -0.19 -4.44 -1.02
C GLU A 179 1.09 -5.27 -0.92
N SER A 180 2.22 -4.58 -1.08
CA SER A 180 3.53 -5.16 -0.87
C SER A 180 3.85 -5.04 0.62
N GLY A 181 4.17 -6.17 1.24
CA GLY A 181 4.78 -6.21 2.57
C GLY A 181 6.27 -6.54 2.44
N GLY A 182 7.04 -6.28 3.49
CA GLY A 182 8.43 -6.70 3.51
C GLY A 182 9.05 -6.63 4.89
N ASP A 183 9.69 -7.73 5.28
CA ASP A 183 10.50 -7.84 6.49
C ASP A 183 11.99 -7.97 6.13
N GLY A 184 12.85 -7.38 6.97
CA GLY A 184 14.30 -7.37 6.84
C GLY A 184 14.93 -6.01 6.47
N ASN A 185 16.26 -5.91 6.65
CA ASN A 185 17.03 -4.73 6.26
C ASN A 185 17.02 -4.57 4.73
N VAL A 186 17.18 -3.34 4.23
CA VAL A 186 17.10 -2.95 2.79
C VAL A 186 17.80 -3.92 1.81
N ASP A 187 18.96 -4.49 2.18
CA ASP A 187 19.73 -5.42 1.33
C ASP A 187 19.25 -6.88 1.36
N GLU A 188 18.41 -7.24 2.34
CA GLU A 188 17.90 -8.59 2.59
C GLU A 188 16.37 -8.63 2.59
N THR A 189 15.69 -7.49 2.37
CA THR A 189 14.24 -7.38 2.38
C THR A 189 13.63 -8.46 1.51
N ARG A 190 12.72 -9.20 2.13
CA ARG A 190 11.91 -10.20 1.44
C ARG A 190 10.53 -9.61 1.28
N TYR A 191 10.11 -9.50 0.03
CA TYR A 191 8.81 -8.99 -0.34
C TYR A 191 7.75 -10.08 -0.26
N THR A 192 6.61 -9.69 0.28
CA THR A 192 5.36 -10.43 0.25
C THR A 192 4.33 -9.64 -0.55
N LEU A 193 3.36 -10.31 -1.16
CA LEU A 193 2.24 -9.67 -1.84
C LEU A 193 0.95 -10.21 -1.26
N THR A 194 0.19 -9.36 -0.59
CA THR A 194 -1.03 -9.75 0.11
C THR A 194 -2.20 -8.91 -0.37
N GLY A 195 -3.40 -9.48 -0.38
CA GLY A 195 -4.63 -8.74 -0.65
C GLY A 195 -5.68 -9.59 -1.34
N PHE A 196 -6.38 -9.00 -2.31
CA PHE A 196 -7.57 -9.56 -2.91
C PHE A 196 -7.57 -9.49 -4.43
N VAL A 197 -8.18 -10.51 -5.02
CA VAL A 197 -8.43 -10.64 -6.47
C VAL A 197 -9.86 -11.13 -6.71
N PRO A 198 -10.40 -11.06 -7.95
CA PRO A 198 -11.72 -11.57 -8.24
C PRO A 198 -11.81 -13.08 -7.93
N SER A 199 -12.82 -13.48 -7.17
CA SER A 199 -13.03 -14.88 -6.72
C SER A 199 -13.17 -15.90 -7.84
N GLU A 200 -13.53 -15.42 -9.04
CA GLU A 200 -13.72 -16.17 -10.26
C GLU A 200 -12.45 -16.44 -11.06
N ALA A 201 -11.32 -15.83 -10.67
CA ALA A 201 -10.01 -16.14 -11.21
C ALA A 201 -9.48 -17.46 -10.62
N ASP A 202 -8.76 -18.22 -11.44
CA ASP A 202 -8.14 -19.50 -11.06
C ASP A 202 -6.61 -19.45 -11.04
N SER A 203 -6.01 -18.40 -11.60
CA SER A 203 -4.56 -18.20 -11.62
C SER A 203 -4.19 -16.73 -11.65
N VAL A 204 -2.98 -16.43 -11.19
CA VAL A 204 -2.37 -15.11 -11.17
C VAL A 204 -0.98 -15.18 -11.81
N ARG A 205 -0.59 -14.13 -12.53
CA ARG A 205 0.77 -13.91 -13.01
C ARG A 205 1.30 -12.62 -12.39
N VAL A 206 2.43 -12.72 -11.72
CA VAL A 206 3.12 -11.58 -11.12
C VAL A 206 4.39 -11.32 -11.90
N THR A 207 4.55 -10.09 -12.37
CA THR A 207 5.80 -9.57 -12.94
C THR A 207 6.55 -8.86 -11.82
N LEU A 208 7.80 -9.23 -11.59
CA LEU A 208 8.67 -8.68 -10.56
C LEU A 208 9.56 -7.58 -11.12
N ALA A 209 10.21 -6.83 -10.23
CA ALA A 209 11.32 -5.95 -10.55
C ALA A 209 12.39 -6.69 -11.37
N GLY A 210 12.92 -6.01 -12.39
CA GLY A 210 13.80 -6.62 -13.40
C GLY A 210 13.10 -7.54 -14.43
N GLY A 211 11.76 -7.61 -14.42
CA GLY A 211 10.95 -8.12 -15.53
C GLY A 211 10.71 -9.64 -15.57
N ALA A 212 11.21 -10.38 -14.58
CA ALA A 212 10.85 -11.79 -14.42
C ALA A 212 9.34 -11.91 -14.14
N ALA A 213 8.68 -12.93 -14.68
CA ALA A 213 7.27 -13.18 -14.41
C ALA A 213 7.05 -14.62 -13.97
N LYS A 214 6.23 -14.82 -12.94
CA LYS A 214 5.86 -16.13 -12.39
C LYS A 214 4.35 -16.25 -12.33
N GLY A 215 3.84 -17.45 -12.56
CA GLY A 215 2.41 -17.77 -12.50
C GLY A 215 2.10 -18.69 -11.34
N TYR A 216 0.99 -18.46 -10.64
CA TYR A 216 0.55 -19.25 -9.48
C TYR A 216 -0.93 -19.60 -9.62
N PRO A 217 -1.37 -20.79 -9.17
CA PRO A 217 -2.80 -21.07 -9.01
C PRO A 217 -3.37 -20.26 -7.84
N LEU A 218 -4.62 -19.83 -7.94
CA LEU A 218 -5.31 -19.10 -6.87
C LEU A 218 -6.06 -20.06 -5.94
N ASN A 219 -5.46 -20.35 -4.79
CA ASN A 219 -5.99 -21.27 -3.77
C ASN A 219 -6.44 -20.61 -2.46
N GLY A 220 -6.27 -19.29 -2.31
CA GLY A 220 -6.74 -18.58 -1.11
C GLY A 220 -8.26 -18.65 -0.92
N PRO A 221 -8.77 -18.44 0.31
CA PRO A 221 -10.20 -18.46 0.59
C PRO A 221 -10.96 -17.29 -0.07
N VAL A 222 -12.25 -17.49 -0.28
CA VAL A 222 -13.18 -16.41 -0.68
C VAL A 222 -13.56 -15.62 0.57
N VAL A 223 -13.54 -14.29 0.47
CA VAL A 223 -13.94 -13.42 1.58
C VAL A 223 -15.47 -13.42 1.68
N GLU A 224 -15.99 -13.77 2.85
CA GLU A 224 -17.42 -13.87 3.08
C GLU A 224 -18.14 -12.56 2.74
N GLY A 225 -19.30 -12.66 2.09
CA GLY A 225 -20.11 -11.49 1.72
C GLY A 225 -19.59 -10.70 0.51
N THR A 226 -18.48 -11.12 -0.13
CA THR A 226 -17.88 -10.41 -1.27
C THR A 226 -17.73 -11.30 -2.51
N THR A 227 -17.27 -10.70 -3.61
CA THR A 227 -16.82 -11.41 -4.82
C THR A 227 -15.30 -11.55 -4.89
N LEU A 228 -14.61 -11.38 -3.76
CA LEU A 228 -13.16 -11.34 -3.67
C LEU A 228 -12.59 -12.65 -3.08
N ARG A 229 -11.36 -12.97 -3.48
CA ARG A 229 -10.56 -14.08 -2.96
C ARG A 229 -9.21 -13.54 -2.49
N VAL A 230 -8.70 -14.13 -1.41
CA VAL A 230 -7.37 -13.83 -0.89
C VAL A 230 -6.27 -14.25 -1.87
N LEU A 231 -5.32 -13.34 -2.09
CA LEU A 231 -4.03 -13.58 -2.72
C LEU A 231 -2.94 -13.32 -1.68
N MET A 232 -2.04 -14.28 -1.48
CA MET A 232 -0.85 -14.11 -0.64
C MET A 232 0.32 -14.83 -1.32
N LEU A 233 1.43 -14.13 -1.53
CA LEU A 233 2.63 -14.68 -2.19
C LEU A 233 3.90 -14.23 -1.47
N GLU A 234 4.87 -15.15 -1.36
CA GLU A 234 6.26 -14.80 -1.08
C GLU A 234 6.96 -14.50 -2.42
N LEU A 235 7.37 -13.25 -2.65
CA LEU A 235 7.99 -12.80 -3.91
C LEU A 235 9.52 -13.01 -3.91
N GLY A 236 10.12 -13.08 -2.72
CA GLY A 236 11.57 -13.10 -2.53
C GLY A 236 12.16 -11.69 -2.47
N HIS A 237 13.36 -11.46 -2.99
CA HIS A 237 14.06 -10.17 -2.87
C HIS A 237 13.74 -9.16 -3.98
N ARG A 238 12.57 -9.28 -4.60
CA ARG A 238 12.15 -8.35 -5.65
C ARG A 238 10.68 -8.08 -5.53
N ASP A 239 10.34 -6.81 -5.48
CA ASP A 239 8.95 -6.40 -5.42
C ASP A 239 8.24 -6.64 -6.76
N TRP A 240 6.91 -6.59 -6.74
CA TRP A 240 6.06 -6.68 -7.90
C TRP A 240 6.09 -5.39 -8.73
N ARG A 241 5.71 -5.54 -9.99
CA ARG A 241 5.54 -4.44 -10.95
C ARG A 241 4.18 -4.52 -11.64
N ARG A 242 3.68 -5.74 -11.83
CA ARG A 242 2.36 -5.98 -12.42
C ARG A 242 1.75 -7.28 -11.92
N VAL A 243 0.48 -7.24 -11.57
CA VAL A 243 -0.36 -8.41 -11.27
C VAL A 243 -1.38 -8.58 -12.39
N GLU A 244 -1.56 -9.81 -12.84
CA GLU A 244 -2.57 -10.18 -13.84
C GLU A 244 -3.30 -11.43 -13.37
N VAL A 245 -4.63 -11.42 -13.39
CA VAL A 245 -5.45 -12.53 -12.93
C VAL A 245 -6.26 -13.13 -14.06
N PHE A 246 -6.36 -14.45 -14.09
CA PHE A 246 -6.91 -15.20 -15.21
C PHE A 246 -8.01 -16.15 -14.77
N ARG A 247 -8.94 -16.41 -15.69
CA ARG A 247 -9.82 -17.58 -15.70
C ARG A 247 -9.44 -18.43 -16.89
N GLY A 248 -8.76 -19.54 -16.64
CA GLY A 248 -8.14 -20.38 -17.65
C GLY A 248 -7.09 -19.61 -18.43
N GLN A 249 -7.46 -19.11 -19.62
CA GLN A 249 -6.57 -18.30 -20.47
C GLN A 249 -7.08 -16.87 -20.68
N GLU A 250 -8.27 -16.56 -20.16
CA GLU A 250 -8.85 -15.23 -20.23
C GLU A 250 -8.27 -14.34 -19.14
N LEU A 251 -7.69 -13.20 -19.52
CA LEU A 251 -7.29 -12.16 -18.58
C LEU A 251 -8.56 -11.46 -18.07
N ILE A 252 -8.81 -11.51 -16.76
CA ILE A 252 -9.97 -10.85 -16.15
C ILE A 252 -9.60 -9.43 -15.74
N ALA A 253 -8.50 -9.29 -14.98
CA ALA A 253 -8.06 -8.01 -14.47
C ALA A 253 -6.53 -7.93 -14.47
N ALA A 254 -6.01 -6.71 -14.46
CA ALA A 254 -4.61 -6.44 -14.28
C ALA A 254 -4.40 -5.13 -13.53
N GLU A 255 -3.34 -5.09 -12.75
CA GLU A 255 -2.93 -3.93 -11.97
C GLU A 255 -1.42 -3.74 -12.13
N ASP A 256 -1.02 -2.50 -12.32
CA ASP A 256 0.39 -2.09 -12.37
C ASP A 256 0.71 -1.33 -11.09
N LEU A 257 1.91 -1.55 -10.55
CA LEU A 257 2.41 -0.74 -9.45
C LEU A 257 2.50 0.72 -9.92
N PRO A 258 1.98 1.70 -9.16
CA PRO A 258 1.99 3.10 -9.60
C PRO A 258 3.39 3.56 -10.00
N ALA A 259 3.49 4.28 -11.12
CA ALA A 259 4.77 4.69 -11.69
C ALA A 259 5.64 5.51 -10.73
N ALA A 260 5.01 6.27 -9.83
CA ALA A 260 5.69 7.00 -8.77
C ALA A 260 6.39 6.06 -7.78
N MET A 261 5.72 4.98 -7.33
CA MET A 261 6.32 3.97 -6.45
C MET A 261 7.43 3.20 -7.15
N VAL A 262 7.20 2.77 -8.41
CA VAL A 262 8.25 2.12 -9.23
C VAL A 262 9.48 3.02 -9.33
N SER A 263 9.29 4.31 -9.61
CA SER A 263 10.39 5.27 -9.73
C SER A 263 11.11 5.47 -8.41
N PHE A 264 10.38 5.51 -7.30
CA PHE A 264 10.93 5.66 -5.97
C PHE A 264 11.81 4.46 -5.60
N GLU A 265 11.28 3.24 -5.69
CA GLU A 265 12.05 2.02 -5.39
C GLU A 265 13.27 1.85 -6.30
N ASP A 266 13.13 2.08 -7.61
CA ASP A 266 14.24 1.97 -8.56
C ASP A 266 15.33 3.02 -8.25
N CYS A 267 14.94 4.18 -7.70
CA CYS A 267 15.88 5.23 -7.28
C CYS A 267 16.51 4.96 -5.91
N GLU A 268 15.80 4.34 -4.97
CA GLU A 268 16.37 3.85 -3.70
C GLU A 268 17.41 2.76 -3.96
N GLU A 269 17.11 1.78 -4.83
CA GLU A 269 18.07 0.74 -5.23
C GLU A 269 19.33 1.37 -5.84
N LYS A 270 19.17 2.44 -6.64
CA LYS A 270 20.29 3.18 -7.23
C LYS A 270 21.09 3.98 -6.20
N ALA A 271 20.43 4.56 -5.19
CA ALA A 271 21.08 5.29 -4.11
C ALA A 271 21.84 4.35 -3.16
N GLY A 272 21.41 3.09 -3.07
CA GLY A 272 21.99 2.07 -2.21
C GLY A 272 21.33 2.06 -0.82
N PRO A 273 21.88 1.29 0.14
CA PRO A 273 21.30 1.23 1.48
C PRO A 273 21.33 2.61 2.15
N MET A 274 20.22 2.98 2.78
CA MET A 274 20.14 4.22 3.56
C MET A 274 21.22 4.20 4.64
N PRO A 275 22.12 5.19 4.67
CA PRO A 275 23.17 5.24 5.67
C PRO A 275 22.56 5.55 7.04
N MET A 276 23.00 4.87 8.09
CA MET A 276 22.67 5.26 9.47
C MET A 276 23.40 6.57 9.79
N PRO A 277 22.72 7.73 9.87
CA PRO A 277 23.39 8.99 10.03
C PRO A 277 23.91 9.13 11.47
N SER A 278 25.13 9.63 11.61
CA SER A 278 25.66 10.03 12.92
C SER A 278 25.22 11.45 13.35
N SER A 279 24.64 12.21 12.41
CA SER A 279 24.07 13.55 12.53
C SER A 279 23.34 13.93 11.23
N GLU A 280 22.46 14.92 11.24
CA GLU A 280 21.82 15.46 10.02
C GLU A 280 22.84 15.99 8.98
N ASP A 281 24.02 16.42 9.43
CA ASP A 281 25.11 16.89 8.55
C ASP A 281 25.99 15.76 7.99
N ASP A 282 25.61 14.49 8.19
CA ASP A 282 26.39 13.34 7.75
C ASP A 282 26.58 13.36 6.23
N PRO A 283 27.83 13.44 5.72
CA PRO A 283 28.09 13.46 4.29
C PRO A 283 27.55 12.24 3.54
N ALA A 284 27.40 11.10 4.22
CA ALA A 284 26.82 9.90 3.62
C ALA A 284 25.32 10.06 3.38
N LEU A 285 24.58 10.59 4.37
CA LEU A 285 23.14 10.86 4.24
C LEU A 285 22.87 11.86 3.12
N LYS A 286 23.61 12.99 3.10
CA LYS A 286 23.48 13.99 2.03
C LYS A 286 23.79 13.44 0.65
N ALA A 287 24.77 12.54 0.53
CA ALA A 287 25.09 11.90 -0.74
C ALA A 287 24.00 10.92 -1.19
N TYR A 288 23.39 10.19 -0.26
CA TYR A 288 22.24 9.33 -0.50
C TYR A 288 21.04 10.16 -0.99
N GLU A 289 20.63 11.17 -0.22
CA GLU A 289 19.52 12.07 -0.56
C GLU A 289 19.74 12.75 -1.91
N GLN A 290 20.94 13.27 -2.17
CA GLN A 290 21.26 13.89 -3.45
C GLN A 290 21.12 12.90 -4.62
N THR A 291 21.54 11.64 -4.44
CA THR A 291 21.42 10.61 -5.48
C THR A 291 19.96 10.24 -5.73
N LEU A 292 19.18 10.10 -4.66
CA LEU A 292 17.75 9.82 -4.70
C LEU A 292 17.00 10.96 -5.42
N ASP A 293 17.20 12.20 -5.01
CA ASP A 293 16.59 13.39 -5.62
C ASP A 293 16.96 13.57 -7.10
N GLU A 294 18.25 13.39 -7.44
CA GLU A 294 18.70 13.46 -8.82
C GLU A 294 18.05 12.39 -9.69
N CYS A 295 17.91 11.17 -9.16
CA CYS A 295 17.23 10.08 -9.85
C CYS A 295 15.73 10.36 -10.01
N LEU A 296 15.04 10.70 -8.92
CA LEU A 296 13.60 10.97 -8.91
C LEU A 296 13.23 12.11 -9.86
N ARG A 297 14.05 13.16 -9.94
CA ARG A 297 13.86 14.27 -10.89
C ARG A 297 14.00 13.82 -12.35
N GLU A 298 14.76 12.76 -12.63
CA GLU A 298 14.92 12.18 -13.97
C GLU A 298 13.80 11.19 -14.33
N THR A 299 13.23 10.49 -13.35
CA THR A 299 12.31 9.36 -13.55
C THR A 299 10.85 9.70 -13.30
N MET A 300 10.55 10.63 -12.39
CA MET A 300 9.17 10.98 -12.07
C MET A 300 8.51 11.79 -13.20
N PRO A 301 7.31 11.41 -13.67
CA PRO A 301 6.56 12.21 -14.62
C PRO A 301 6.12 13.54 -13.97
N GLU A 302 6.29 14.66 -14.70
CA GLU A 302 5.97 16.04 -14.25
C GLU A 302 4.51 16.28 -13.77
N ARG A 303 3.64 15.26 -13.78
CA ARG A 303 2.21 15.35 -13.45
C ARG A 303 1.77 14.62 -12.18
N ASP A 304 2.63 13.83 -11.55
CA ASP A 304 2.25 13.00 -10.40
C ASP A 304 2.81 13.51 -9.07
N LEU A 305 3.44 14.70 -9.06
CA LEU A 305 4.11 15.19 -7.84
C LEU A 305 3.17 15.30 -6.64
N PHE A 306 1.91 15.65 -6.83
CA PHE A 306 0.83 15.48 -5.84
C PHE A 306 -0.47 15.52 -6.64
N GLY A 307 -1.45 14.67 -6.36
CA GLY A 307 -2.79 14.72 -6.97
C GLY A 307 -3.60 16.01 -6.72
N VAL A 308 -2.93 17.12 -6.43
CA VAL A 308 -3.51 18.45 -6.22
C VAL A 308 -3.14 19.33 -7.42
N PRO A 309 -4.13 19.91 -8.13
CA PRO A 309 -3.83 20.85 -9.20
C PRO A 309 -3.06 22.04 -8.61
N VAL A 310 -1.85 22.29 -9.12
CA VAL A 310 -1.15 23.56 -8.91
C VAL A 310 -2.02 24.64 -9.56
N VAL A 311 -2.84 25.29 -8.75
CA VAL A 311 -3.47 26.55 -9.13
C VAL A 311 -2.33 27.56 -9.18
N SER A 312 -1.78 27.77 -10.37
CA SER A 312 -0.96 28.93 -10.63
C SER A 312 -1.86 30.16 -10.45
N ALA A 313 -1.73 30.82 -9.31
CA ALA A 313 -2.32 32.14 -9.11
C ALA A 313 -1.58 33.17 -10.00
N PRO A 314 -2.30 34.18 -10.52
CA PRO A 314 -1.79 35.14 -11.50
C PRO A 314 -0.73 36.10 -10.98
#